data_AF-A0A9D2GBP5-F1
#
_entry.id   AF-A0A9D2GBP5-F1
#
_cell.length_a   1.000
_cell.length_b   1.000
_cell.length_c   1.000
_cell.angle_alpha   90.00
_cell.angle_beta   90.00
_cell.angle_gamma   90.00
#
_symmetry.space_group_name_H-M   'P 1'
#
loop_
_entity.id
_entity.type
_entity.pdbx_description
1 polymer ?
#
loop_
_entity_poly.entity_id
_entity_poly.type
_entity_poly.pdbx_seq_one_letter_code
_entity_poly.pdbx_strand_id
1 'polypeptide(L)'
;MLYEAIKKLVQYGIDTGLTPESERIYTTNLILDVMKEDEYEDVDCDLSNIVLEDVLGELLDEAVQKGLIEDSVTYRDLFDTRLMNCLMPRPSQIQERFWKEYEKSPQDATAYYYKLSQDSDYIRRYRIKKDRKWTVDTEYGTLDITINLSKPEKDPKAIAAAGKAKSASYPKCQLCMENEGYAGRTNHPARENHRIIPIQIQGSKWGFQ
;
A
#
# COMPACT_ATOMS: atom_id res chain seq x y z
N MET A 1 -18.70 -5.55 13.06
CA MET A 1 -18.35 -5.21 11.66
C MET A 1 -17.07 -4.39 11.61
N LEU A 2 -16.91 -3.25 12.31
CA LEU A 2 -15.60 -2.57 12.42
C LEU A 2 -14.51 -3.37 13.14
N TYR A 3 -14.73 -3.80 14.39
CA TYR A 3 -13.69 -4.54 15.15
C TYR A 3 -13.31 -5.86 14.49
N GLU A 4 -14.25 -6.51 13.82
CA GLU A 4 -14.00 -7.67 12.98
C GLU A 4 -13.06 -7.35 11.81
N ALA A 5 -13.33 -6.27 11.05
CA ALA A 5 -12.47 -5.83 9.97
C ALA A 5 -11.06 -5.44 10.45
N ILE A 6 -10.96 -4.76 11.61
CA ILE A 6 -9.66 -4.46 12.26
C ILE A 6 -8.93 -5.77 12.59
N LYS A 7 -9.60 -6.72 13.25
CA LYS A 7 -9.02 -8.02 13.62
C LYS A 7 -8.56 -8.80 12.39
N LYS A 8 -9.36 -8.83 11.32
CA LYS A 8 -8.99 -9.46 10.03
C LYS A 8 -7.80 -8.76 9.38
N LEU A 9 -7.73 -7.43 9.41
CA LEU A 9 -6.60 -6.70 8.83
C LEU A 9 -5.30 -7.02 9.57
N VAL A 10 -5.34 -7.05 10.90
CA VAL A 10 -4.19 -7.43 11.73
C VAL A 10 -3.77 -8.88 11.45
N GLN A 11 -4.75 -9.80 11.38
CA GLN A 11 -4.48 -11.20 11.06
C GLN A 11 -3.86 -11.36 9.65
N TYR A 12 -4.37 -10.63 8.66
CA TYR A 12 -3.77 -10.59 7.32
C TYR A 12 -2.30 -10.13 7.37
N GLY A 13 -2.00 -9.09 8.14
CA GLY A 13 -0.62 -8.62 8.34
C GLY A 13 0.29 -9.72 8.91
N ILE A 14 -0.24 -10.54 9.81
CA ILE A 14 0.47 -11.67 10.42
C ILE A 14 0.67 -12.82 9.44
N ASP A 15 -0.38 -13.24 8.74
CA ASP A 15 -0.35 -14.35 7.79
C ASP A 15 0.60 -14.07 6.61
N THR A 16 0.68 -12.81 6.18
CA THR A 16 1.58 -12.38 5.10
C THR A 16 3.02 -12.13 5.55
N GLY A 17 3.23 -12.00 6.87
CA GLY A 17 4.52 -11.67 7.48
C GLY A 17 4.91 -10.20 7.37
N LEU A 18 3.95 -9.30 7.14
CA LEU A 18 4.13 -7.85 7.28
C LEU A 18 4.27 -7.46 8.75
N THR A 19 3.47 -8.07 9.62
CA THR A 19 3.44 -7.81 11.06
C THR A 19 3.79 -9.10 11.80
N PRO A 20 4.76 -9.10 12.74
CA PRO A 20 4.98 -10.27 13.57
C PRO A 20 3.85 -10.43 14.60
N GLU A 21 3.55 -11.66 15.02
CA GLU A 21 2.51 -11.94 16.04
C GLU A 21 2.71 -11.14 17.33
N SER A 22 3.98 -10.90 17.73
CA SER A 22 4.32 -10.09 18.90
C SER A 22 3.85 -8.63 18.82
N GLU A 23 3.56 -8.14 17.62
CA GLU A 23 3.08 -6.77 17.37
C GLU A 23 1.56 -6.68 17.18
N ARG A 24 0.80 -7.79 17.33
CA ARG A 24 -0.66 -7.80 17.16
C ARG A 24 -1.34 -6.63 17.89
N ILE A 25 -1.10 -6.49 19.19
CA ILE A 25 -1.70 -5.44 20.02
C ILE A 25 -1.24 -4.05 19.56
N TYR A 26 0.03 -3.90 19.20
CA TYR A 26 0.58 -2.64 18.72
C TYR A 26 -0.12 -2.19 17.43
N THR A 27 -0.24 -3.10 16.46
CA THR A 27 -0.89 -2.84 15.17
C THR A 27 -2.38 -2.60 15.32
N THR A 28 -3.08 -3.35 16.18
CA THR A 28 -4.49 -3.06 16.53
C THR A 28 -4.64 -1.62 17.01
N ASN A 29 -3.81 -1.19 17.97
CA ASN A 29 -3.89 0.17 18.52
C ASN A 29 -3.60 1.26 17.49
N LEU A 30 -2.67 1.01 16.56
CA LEU A 30 -2.41 1.96 15.46
C LEU A 30 -3.63 2.10 14.53
N ILE A 31 -4.30 0.99 14.22
CA ILE A 31 -5.50 1.01 13.38
C ILE A 31 -6.64 1.73 14.11
N LEU A 32 -6.81 1.51 15.42
CA LEU A 32 -7.81 2.22 16.24
C LEU A 32 -7.59 3.75 16.21
N ASP A 33 -6.35 4.24 16.35
CA ASP A 33 -6.07 5.69 16.24
C ASP A 33 -6.37 6.24 14.84
N VAL A 34 -6.05 5.48 13.78
CA VAL A 34 -6.39 5.87 12.40
C VAL A 34 -7.90 5.95 12.21
N MET A 35 -8.65 5.01 12.79
CA MET A 35 -10.11 4.93 12.75
C MET A 35 -10.80 5.84 13.78
N LYS A 36 -10.05 6.52 14.66
CA LYS A 36 -10.58 7.36 15.76
C LYS A 36 -11.53 6.60 16.70
N GLU A 37 -11.13 5.38 17.05
CA GLU A 37 -11.81 4.55 18.05
C GLU A 37 -11.04 4.57 19.38
N ASP A 38 -11.76 4.81 20.47
CA ASP A 38 -11.23 4.75 21.85
C ASP A 38 -11.48 3.38 22.51
N GLU A 39 -12.35 2.56 21.94
CA GLU A 39 -12.75 1.25 22.44
C GLU A 39 -12.42 0.13 21.44
N TYR A 40 -12.22 -1.08 21.95
CA TYR A 40 -12.04 -2.28 21.13
C TYR A 40 -12.56 -3.50 21.88
N GLU A 41 -13.36 -4.30 21.19
CA GLU A 41 -13.80 -5.61 21.66
C GLU A 41 -13.25 -6.69 20.72
N ASP A 42 -12.62 -7.70 21.30
CA ASP A 42 -12.14 -8.86 20.54
C ASP A 42 -13.32 -9.77 20.20
N VAL A 43 -13.85 -9.62 18.99
CA VAL A 43 -15.01 -10.37 18.51
C VAL A 43 -14.59 -11.67 17.84
N ASP A 44 -15.39 -12.73 18.02
CA ASP A 44 -15.22 -13.96 17.24
C ASP A 44 -15.58 -13.71 15.77
N CYS A 45 -14.66 -14.05 14.88
CA CYS A 45 -14.86 -13.94 13.44
C CYS A 45 -14.06 -15.01 12.68
N ASP A 46 -14.48 -15.29 11.44
CA ASP A 46 -13.74 -16.18 10.56
C ASP A 46 -12.46 -15.48 10.07
N LEU A 47 -11.32 -16.07 10.43
CA LEU A 47 -9.99 -15.62 10.03
C LEU A 47 -9.40 -16.48 8.90
N SER A 48 -10.17 -17.43 8.38
CA SER A 48 -9.76 -18.21 7.21
C SER A 48 -9.96 -17.40 5.92
N ASN A 49 -9.04 -17.55 4.96
CA ASN A 49 -9.15 -16.99 3.61
C ASN A 49 -9.43 -15.47 3.55
N ILE A 50 -8.71 -14.68 4.35
CA ILE A 50 -8.89 -13.23 4.39
C ILE A 50 -8.58 -12.60 3.02
N VAL A 51 -9.55 -11.92 2.44
CA VAL A 51 -9.40 -11.16 1.20
C VAL A 51 -9.15 -9.70 1.55
N LEU A 52 -7.93 -9.21 1.28
CA LEU A 52 -7.51 -7.86 1.67
C LEU A 52 -8.43 -6.76 1.08
N GLU A 53 -8.86 -6.89 -0.18
CA GLU A 53 -9.72 -5.90 -0.85
C GLU A 53 -11.04 -5.72 -0.09
N ASP A 54 -11.64 -6.82 0.38
CA ASP A 54 -12.92 -6.79 1.09
C ASP A 54 -12.74 -6.15 2.48
N VAL A 55 -11.69 -6.54 3.22
CA VAL A 55 -11.39 -5.98 4.55
C VAL A 55 -11.09 -4.48 4.48
N LEU A 56 -10.27 -4.05 3.53
CA LEU A 56 -10.01 -2.62 3.32
C LEU A 56 -11.28 -1.89 2.87
N GLY A 57 -12.10 -2.50 2.03
CA GLY A 57 -13.40 -1.97 1.62
C GLY A 57 -14.30 -1.66 2.82
N GLU A 58 -14.47 -2.63 3.73
CA GLU A 58 -15.25 -2.47 4.97
C GLU A 58 -14.71 -1.32 5.84
N LEU A 59 -13.39 -1.26 6.05
CA LEU A 59 -12.76 -0.18 6.84
C LEU A 59 -12.93 1.20 6.20
N LEU A 60 -12.83 1.28 4.86
CA LEU A 60 -13.02 2.53 4.12
C LEU A 60 -14.48 3.00 4.16
N ASP A 61 -15.43 2.08 4.08
CA ASP A 61 -16.86 2.38 4.18
C ASP A 61 -17.21 2.90 5.59
N GLU A 62 -16.67 2.29 6.64
CA GLU A 62 -16.79 2.78 8.02
C GLU A 62 -16.16 4.17 8.19
N ALA A 63 -14.98 4.40 7.60
CA ALA A 63 -14.31 5.71 7.66
C ALA A 63 -15.12 6.81 6.95
N VAL A 64 -15.77 6.49 5.83
CA VAL A 64 -16.71 7.40 5.15
C VAL A 64 -17.96 7.65 6.01
N GLN A 65 -18.56 6.60 6.56
CA GLN A 65 -19.78 6.70 7.37
C GLN A 65 -19.56 7.55 8.63
N LYS A 66 -18.38 7.44 9.25
CA LYS A 66 -17.96 8.25 10.40
C LYS A 66 -17.51 9.67 10.03
N GLY A 67 -17.42 9.99 8.74
CA GLY A 67 -16.99 11.30 8.25
C GLY A 67 -15.49 11.57 8.42
N LEU A 68 -14.66 10.52 8.57
CA LEU A 68 -13.21 10.64 8.66
C LEU A 68 -12.58 11.03 7.31
N ILE A 69 -13.22 10.59 6.21
CA ILE A 69 -12.81 10.87 4.84
C ILE A 69 -14.03 11.15 3.95
N GLU A 70 -13.82 11.85 2.84
CA GLU A 70 -14.85 12.00 1.81
C GLU A 70 -15.01 10.71 1.01
N ASP A 71 -16.24 10.41 0.58
CA ASP A 71 -16.52 9.29 -0.33
C ASP A 71 -16.05 9.62 -1.76
N SER A 72 -14.77 9.42 -2.00
CA SER A 72 -14.18 9.48 -3.34
C SER A 72 -13.02 8.53 -3.44
N VAL A 73 -12.69 8.14 -4.69
CA VAL A 73 -11.53 7.31 -4.98
C VAL A 73 -10.25 7.90 -4.38
N THR A 74 -10.02 9.20 -4.52
CA THR A 74 -8.77 9.82 -4.07
C THR A 74 -8.60 9.71 -2.56
N TYR A 75 -9.62 10.06 -1.78
CA TYR A 75 -9.51 10.03 -0.32
C TYR A 75 -9.52 8.61 0.24
N ARG A 76 -10.27 7.69 -0.40
CA ARG A 76 -10.21 6.26 -0.07
C ARG A 76 -8.81 5.69 -0.31
N ASP A 77 -8.18 6.00 -1.45
CA ASP A 77 -6.81 5.55 -1.74
C ASP A 77 -5.78 6.09 -0.74
N LEU A 78 -5.88 7.37 -0.33
CA LEU A 78 -5.01 7.95 0.69
C LEU A 78 -5.18 7.23 2.03
N PHE A 79 -6.43 6.95 2.41
CA PHE A 79 -6.72 6.34 3.71
C PHE A 79 -6.37 4.85 3.76
N ASP A 80 -6.56 4.08 2.68
CA ASP A 80 -6.11 2.69 2.65
C ASP A 80 -4.60 2.58 2.83
N THR A 81 -3.85 3.54 2.27
CA THR A 81 -2.39 3.50 2.32
C THR A 81 -1.92 3.80 3.73
N ARG A 82 -2.65 4.66 4.46
CA ARG A 82 -2.47 4.92 5.88
C ARG A 82 -2.78 3.70 6.74
N LEU A 83 -3.88 2.98 6.47
CA LEU A 83 -4.24 1.74 7.15
C LEU A 83 -3.16 0.66 6.93
N MET A 84 -2.72 0.47 5.69
CA MET A 84 -1.67 -0.51 5.37
C MET A 84 -0.34 -0.16 6.02
N ASN A 85 -0.01 1.12 6.20
CA ASN A 85 1.20 1.53 6.92
C ASN A 85 1.22 1.06 8.39
N CYS A 86 0.07 0.86 9.03
CA CYS A 86 0.00 0.29 10.38
C CYS A 86 0.56 -1.14 10.47
N LEU A 87 0.48 -1.90 9.36
CA LEU A 87 0.98 -3.27 9.27
C LEU A 87 2.47 -3.34 8.92
N MET A 88 3.02 -2.28 8.35
CA MET A 88 4.29 -2.34 7.64
C MET A 88 5.50 -2.25 8.59
N PRO A 89 6.53 -3.11 8.42
CA PRO A 89 7.79 -2.94 9.13
C PRO A 89 8.43 -1.58 8.82
N ARG A 90 9.32 -1.13 9.70
CA ARG A 90 10.10 0.09 9.46
C ARG A 90 11.07 -0.11 8.29
N PRO A 91 11.45 0.97 7.57
CA PRO A 91 12.34 0.87 6.41
C PRO A 91 13.62 0.08 6.66
N SER A 92 14.28 0.26 7.81
CA SER A 92 15.51 -0.46 8.15
C SER A 92 15.34 -1.98 8.21
N GLN A 93 14.22 -2.48 8.75
CA GLN A 93 13.93 -3.91 8.85
C GLN A 93 13.73 -4.53 7.46
N ILE A 94 13.07 -3.79 6.55
CA ILE A 94 12.87 -4.22 5.17
C ILE A 94 14.20 -4.24 4.42
N GLN A 95 15.03 -3.22 4.59
CA GLN A 95 16.36 -3.13 3.98
C GLN A 95 17.27 -4.26 4.46
N GLU A 96 17.31 -4.53 5.76
CA GLU A 96 18.08 -5.64 6.33
C GLU A 96 17.64 -6.98 5.74
N ARG A 97 16.33 -7.24 5.70
CA ARG A 97 15.79 -8.48 5.12
C ARG A 97 16.09 -8.59 3.63
N PHE A 98 15.97 -7.50 2.87
CA PHE A 98 16.30 -7.48 1.44
C PHE A 98 17.76 -7.90 1.20
N TRP A 99 18.71 -7.30 1.92
CA TRP A 99 20.12 -7.61 1.74
C TRP A 99 20.48 -9.02 2.24
N LYS A 100 19.82 -9.52 3.28
CA LYS A 100 19.95 -10.91 3.73
C LYS A 100 19.44 -11.92 2.69
N GLU A 101 18.34 -11.64 2.01
CA GLU A 101 17.89 -12.46 0.88
C GLU A 101 18.84 -12.33 -0.32
N TYR A 102 19.43 -11.15 -0.53
CA TYR A 102 20.40 -10.91 -1.60
C TYR A 102 21.69 -11.71 -1.44
N GLU A 103 22.13 -11.98 -0.21
CA GLU A 103 23.25 -12.88 0.09
C GLU A 103 23.00 -14.31 -0.42
N LYS A 104 21.74 -14.74 -0.53
CA LYS A 104 21.39 -16.02 -1.15
C LYS A 104 21.42 -15.89 -2.67
N SER A 105 20.63 -14.96 -3.22
CA SER A 105 20.68 -14.58 -4.63
C SER A 105 19.95 -13.25 -4.90
N PRO A 106 20.29 -12.52 -5.98
CA PRO A 106 19.52 -11.37 -6.42
C PRO A 106 18.04 -11.69 -6.70
N GLN A 107 17.76 -12.91 -7.15
CA GLN A 107 16.41 -13.41 -7.43
C GLN A 107 15.60 -13.54 -6.13
N ASP A 108 16.19 -14.06 -5.06
CA ASP A 108 15.51 -14.20 -3.77
C ASP A 108 15.15 -12.83 -3.18
N ALA A 109 16.08 -11.87 -3.22
CA ALA A 109 15.84 -10.50 -2.74
C ALA A 109 14.70 -9.81 -3.49
N THR A 110 14.72 -9.90 -4.82
CA THR A 110 13.70 -9.28 -5.66
C THR A 110 12.35 -9.99 -5.58
N ALA A 111 12.33 -11.32 -5.44
CA ALA A 111 11.11 -12.08 -5.18
C ALA A 111 10.48 -11.72 -3.82
N TYR A 112 11.30 -11.62 -2.77
CA TYR A 112 10.86 -11.14 -1.45
C TYR A 112 10.26 -9.73 -1.55
N TYR A 113 10.98 -8.80 -2.19
CA TYR A 113 10.55 -7.40 -2.29
C TYR A 113 9.29 -7.24 -3.14
N TYR A 114 9.16 -8.02 -4.20
CA TYR A 114 7.94 -8.06 -5.01
C TYR A 114 6.75 -8.60 -4.21
N LYS A 115 6.92 -9.70 -3.48
CA LYS A 115 5.89 -10.25 -2.58
C LYS A 115 5.49 -9.22 -1.52
N LEU A 116 6.46 -8.57 -0.87
CA LEU A 116 6.21 -7.49 0.10
C LEU A 116 5.36 -6.38 -0.52
N SER A 117 5.71 -5.93 -1.72
CA SER A 117 5.01 -4.87 -2.44
C SER A 117 3.58 -5.26 -2.84
N GLN A 118 3.33 -6.55 -3.10
CA GLN A 118 2.00 -7.09 -3.36
C GLN A 118 1.16 -7.25 -2.09
N ASP A 119 1.80 -7.65 -0.98
CA ASP A 119 1.12 -7.89 0.29
C ASP A 119 0.82 -6.59 1.03
N SER A 120 1.65 -5.54 0.86
CA SER A 120 1.43 -4.19 1.42
C SER A 120 0.37 -3.36 0.68
N ASP A 121 -0.23 -3.92 -0.37
CA ASP A 121 -1.11 -3.23 -1.33
C ASP A 121 -0.47 -2.01 -2.04
N TYR A 122 0.87 -1.91 -2.06
CA TYR A 122 1.54 -0.95 -2.94
C TYR A 122 1.33 -1.32 -4.41
N ILE A 123 1.46 -2.61 -4.73
CA ILE A 123 1.06 -3.22 -5.99
C ILE A 123 -0.34 -3.80 -5.83
N ARG A 124 -1.34 -3.01 -6.24
CA ARG A 124 -2.76 -3.33 -6.08
C ARG A 124 -3.23 -4.41 -7.06
N ARG A 125 -3.00 -5.68 -6.69
CA ARG A 125 -3.27 -6.86 -7.54
C ARG A 125 -4.70 -6.91 -8.06
N TYR A 126 -5.69 -6.58 -7.23
CA TYR A 126 -7.11 -6.59 -7.62
C TYR A 126 -7.44 -5.55 -8.69
N ARG A 127 -6.72 -4.42 -8.74
CA ARG A 127 -6.89 -3.42 -9.81
C ARG A 127 -6.18 -3.85 -11.08
N ILE A 128 -4.96 -4.39 -10.98
CA ILE A 128 -4.16 -4.85 -12.13
C ILE A 128 -4.87 -6.00 -12.86
N LYS A 129 -5.59 -6.88 -12.15
CA LYS A 129 -6.42 -7.94 -12.77
C LYS A 129 -7.46 -7.41 -13.77
N LYS A 130 -7.81 -6.12 -13.71
CA LYS A 130 -8.76 -5.48 -14.63
C LYS A 130 -8.09 -5.00 -15.92
N ASP A 131 -6.76 -4.95 -15.96
CA ASP A 131 -6.00 -4.53 -17.14
C ASP A 131 -6.18 -5.53 -18.28
N ARG A 132 -6.16 -5.02 -19.52
CA ARG A 132 -6.19 -5.88 -20.71
C ARG A 132 -4.78 -6.11 -21.19
N LYS A 133 -4.43 -7.36 -21.49
CA LYS A 133 -3.11 -7.77 -21.99
C LYS A 133 -3.24 -8.55 -23.29
N TRP A 134 -2.39 -8.23 -24.25
CA TRP A 134 -2.17 -8.99 -25.48
C TRP A 134 -0.69 -9.28 -25.61
N THR A 135 -0.36 -10.47 -26.08
CA THR A 135 1.01 -10.90 -26.31
C THR A 135 1.14 -11.37 -27.76
N VAL A 136 2.23 -11.00 -28.42
CA VAL A 136 2.55 -11.50 -29.77
C VAL A 136 4.02 -11.86 -29.83
N ASP A 137 4.31 -13.06 -30.34
CA ASP A 137 5.69 -13.46 -30.57
C ASP A 137 6.26 -12.73 -31.78
N THR A 138 7.44 -12.13 -31.60
CA THR A 138 8.18 -11.42 -32.64
C THR A 138 9.58 -12.03 -32.77
N GLU A 139 10.30 -11.69 -33.83
CA GLU A 139 11.71 -12.10 -34.00
C GLU A 139 12.64 -11.57 -32.89
N TYR A 140 12.20 -10.57 -32.12
CA TYR A 140 12.93 -9.98 -30.99
C TYR A 140 12.45 -10.47 -29.62
N GLY A 141 11.59 -11.49 -29.58
CA GLY A 141 10.96 -12.01 -28.36
C GLY A 141 9.47 -11.66 -28.28
N THR A 142 8.83 -12.00 -27.15
CA THR A 142 7.40 -11.75 -26.95
C THR A 142 7.15 -10.26 -26.68
N LEU A 143 6.36 -9.63 -27.54
CA LEU A 143 5.87 -8.27 -27.37
C LEU A 143 4.61 -8.30 -26.49
N ASP A 144 4.68 -7.65 -25.34
CA ASP A 144 3.57 -7.46 -24.41
C ASP A 144 2.94 -6.07 -24.61
N ILE A 145 1.64 -6.03 -24.92
CA ILE A 145 0.84 -4.79 -24.99
C ILE A 145 -0.21 -4.83 -23.88
N THR A 146 -0.26 -3.78 -23.05
CA THR A 146 -1.24 -3.67 -21.95
C THR A 146 -2.01 -2.36 -22.00
N ILE A 147 -3.31 -2.41 -21.67
CA ILE A 147 -4.14 -1.24 -21.35
C ILE A 147 -4.41 -1.25 -19.85
N ASN A 148 -3.91 -0.24 -19.17
CA ASN A 148 -4.09 -0.06 -17.73
C ASN A 148 -5.49 0.48 -17.42
N LEU A 149 -6.36 -0.37 -16.91
CA LEU A 149 -7.71 -0.02 -16.42
C LEU A 149 -7.72 0.10 -14.88
N SER A 150 -6.62 -0.24 -14.22
CA SER A 150 -6.44 -0.20 -12.77
C SER A 150 -6.48 1.20 -12.17
N LYS A 151 -6.21 2.25 -12.96
CA LYS A 151 -6.30 3.66 -12.53
C LYS A 151 -7.64 4.27 -12.96
N PRO A 152 -8.59 4.48 -12.03
CA PRO A 152 -9.83 5.18 -12.35
C PRO A 152 -9.55 6.61 -12.80
N GLU A 153 -10.35 7.12 -13.73
CA GLU A 153 -10.34 8.54 -14.07
C GLU A 153 -10.63 9.38 -12.80
N LYS A 154 -9.91 10.48 -12.64
CA LYS A 154 -10.12 11.38 -11.51
C LYS A 154 -11.48 12.06 -11.66
N ASP A 155 -12.28 12.05 -10.59
CA ASP A 155 -13.52 12.82 -10.51
C ASP A 155 -13.23 14.30 -10.84
N PRO A 156 -14.01 14.96 -11.73
CA PRO A 156 -13.91 16.39 -11.99
C PRO A 156 -13.82 17.27 -10.73
N LYS A 157 -14.51 16.90 -9.64
CA LYS A 157 -14.41 17.59 -8.33
C LYS A 157 -13.02 17.45 -7.73
N ALA A 158 -12.43 16.25 -7.79
CA ALA A 158 -11.08 16.00 -7.31
C ALA A 158 -10.04 16.75 -8.16
N ILE A 159 -10.26 16.87 -9.48
CA ILE A 159 -9.42 17.70 -10.37
C ILE A 159 -9.51 19.18 -9.96
N ALA A 160 -10.71 19.70 -9.72
CA ALA A 160 -10.91 21.08 -9.30
C ALA A 160 -10.27 21.36 -7.92
N ALA A 161 -10.41 20.44 -6.96
CA ALA A 161 -9.78 20.54 -5.65
C ALA A 161 -8.24 20.51 -5.75
N ALA A 162 -7.69 19.60 -6.54
CA ALA A 162 -6.26 19.50 -6.81
C ALA A 162 -5.68 20.78 -7.47
N GLY A 163 -6.44 21.40 -8.38
CA GLY A 163 -6.06 22.67 -9.01
C GLY A 163 -6.08 23.87 -8.06
N LYS A 164 -6.90 23.82 -7.00
CA LYS A 164 -6.94 24.86 -5.95
C LYS A 164 -5.96 24.61 -4.80
N ALA A 165 -5.38 23.41 -4.73
CA ALA A 165 -4.44 23.07 -3.67
C ALA A 165 -3.18 23.94 -3.77
N LYS A 166 -2.66 24.37 -2.62
CA LYS A 166 -1.39 25.13 -2.57
C LYS A 166 -0.28 24.29 -3.21
N SER A 167 0.55 24.92 -4.03
CA SER A 167 1.75 24.27 -4.55
C SER A 167 2.66 23.91 -3.38
N ALA A 168 2.81 22.62 -3.12
CA ALA A 168 3.79 22.11 -2.17
C ALA A 168 5.01 21.64 -2.95
N SER A 169 6.20 22.07 -2.51
CA SER A 169 7.49 21.71 -3.13
C SER A 169 8.03 20.36 -2.63
N TYR A 170 7.38 19.75 -1.65
CA TYR A 170 7.77 18.50 -1.03
C TYR A 170 6.64 17.45 -1.11
N PRO A 171 6.92 16.19 -1.46
CA PRO A 171 8.17 15.73 -2.09
C PRO A 171 8.38 16.39 -3.46
N LYS A 172 9.64 16.53 -3.88
CA LYS A 172 9.99 17.25 -5.13
C LYS A 172 9.36 16.65 -6.38
N CYS A 173 9.16 15.34 -6.37
CA CYS A 173 8.60 14.57 -7.48
C CYS A 173 7.90 13.31 -6.96
N GLN A 174 7.13 12.64 -7.81
CA GLN A 174 6.39 11.43 -7.44
C GLN A 174 7.25 10.16 -7.29
N LEU A 175 8.50 10.21 -7.74
CA LEU A 175 9.47 9.10 -7.71
C LEU A 175 10.63 9.34 -6.73
N CYS A 176 10.58 10.47 -6.03
CA CYS A 176 11.63 10.92 -5.14
C CYS A 176 11.64 10.07 -3.86
N MET A 177 12.81 9.77 -3.30
CA MET A 177 12.94 8.88 -2.14
C MET A 177 12.23 9.43 -0.89
N GLU A 178 12.07 10.75 -0.82
CA GLU A 178 11.33 11.46 0.23
C GLU A 178 9.83 11.13 0.26
N ASN A 179 9.33 10.36 -0.71
CA ASN A 179 7.99 9.83 -0.66
C ASN A 179 7.83 8.64 0.30
N GLU A 180 8.88 7.94 0.70
CA GLU A 180 8.75 6.81 1.64
C GLU A 180 8.08 7.28 2.94
N GLY A 181 6.89 6.73 3.26
CA GLY A 181 6.14 7.17 4.43
C GLY A 181 5.28 8.44 4.23
N TYR A 182 5.21 8.98 3.01
CA TYR A 182 4.45 10.21 2.75
C TYR A 182 2.95 9.95 2.63
N ALA A 183 2.15 10.63 3.44
CA ALA A 183 0.68 10.49 3.48
C ALA A 183 -0.05 10.89 2.19
N GLY A 184 0.63 11.59 1.28
CA GLY A 184 0.00 12.09 0.06
C GLY A 184 -0.95 13.25 0.33
N ARG A 185 -1.65 13.65 -0.73
CA ARG A 185 -2.64 14.73 -0.81
C ARG A 185 -3.42 14.59 -2.12
N THR A 186 -4.48 15.35 -2.31
CA THR A 186 -5.35 15.25 -3.51
C THR A 186 -4.61 15.36 -4.85
N ASN A 187 -3.46 16.04 -4.89
CA ASN A 187 -2.63 16.20 -6.07
C ASN A 187 -1.29 15.43 -6.04
N HIS A 188 -1.01 14.63 -5.01
CA HIS A 188 0.23 13.86 -4.87
C HIS A 188 -0.02 12.53 -4.15
N PRO A 189 0.35 11.38 -4.72
CA PRO A 189 -0.09 10.09 -4.19
C PRO A 189 0.47 9.77 -2.80
N ALA A 190 -0.26 8.99 -2.01
CA ALA A 190 0.26 8.40 -0.79
C ALA A 190 1.28 7.30 -1.10
N ARG A 191 2.26 7.18 -0.21
CA ARG A 191 3.39 6.24 -0.27
C ARG A 191 3.76 5.73 1.14
N GLU A 192 2.79 5.73 2.05
CA GLU A 192 2.99 5.26 3.43
C GLU A 192 3.22 3.75 3.50
N ASN A 193 2.63 2.97 2.60
CA ASN A 193 2.80 1.51 2.50
C ASN A 193 3.95 1.09 1.56
N HIS A 194 4.69 2.06 1.02
CA HIS A 194 5.85 1.81 0.16
C HIS A 194 7.15 1.82 0.98
N ARG A 195 8.11 0.98 0.60
CA ARG A 195 9.41 0.85 1.29
C ARG A 195 10.50 0.84 0.24
N ILE A 196 11.49 1.71 0.34
CA ILE A 196 12.52 1.92 -0.69
C ILE A 196 13.82 1.23 -0.28
N ILE A 197 14.44 0.51 -1.21
CA ILE A 197 15.77 -0.08 -0.99
C ILE A 197 16.84 0.88 -1.54
N PRO A 198 17.68 1.48 -0.68
CA PRO A 198 18.76 2.33 -1.16
C PRO A 198 19.83 1.49 -1.84
N ILE A 199 20.21 1.88 -3.06
CA ILE A 199 21.26 1.22 -3.85
C ILE A 199 22.25 2.26 -4.39
N GLN A 200 23.40 1.78 -4.86
CA GLN A 200 24.38 2.61 -5.56
C GLN A 200 24.56 2.13 -7.00
N ILE A 201 24.45 3.06 -7.95
CA ILE A 201 24.72 2.80 -9.36
C ILE A 201 25.75 3.82 -9.80
N GLN A 202 26.92 3.35 -10.24
CA GLN A 202 28.03 4.20 -10.70
C GLN A 202 28.42 5.31 -9.69
N GLY A 203 28.46 4.97 -8.39
CA GLY A 203 28.79 5.91 -7.32
C GLY A 203 27.69 6.93 -6.97
N SER A 204 26.55 6.90 -7.67
CA SER A 204 25.38 7.72 -7.35
C SER A 204 24.38 6.95 -6.49
N LYS A 205 23.67 7.66 -5.60
CA LYS A 205 22.62 7.08 -4.74
C LYS A 205 21.31 6.98 -5.52
N TRP A 206 20.67 5.83 -5.46
CA TRP A 206 19.38 5.55 -6.06
C TRP A 206 18.46 4.84 -5.07
N GLY A 207 17.15 4.93 -5.29
CA GLY A 207 16.15 4.13 -4.58
C GLY A 207 15.58 3.08 -5.54
N PHE A 208 15.73 1.81 -5.20
CA PHE A 208 15.03 0.72 -5.86
C PHE A 208 13.62 0.64 -5.27
N GLN A 209 12.62 0.77 -6.15
CA GLN A 209 11.20 0.97 -5.85
C GLN A 209 10.30 0.28 -6.86
#